data_AF-A0A7C9EUN7-F1
#
_entry.id   AF-A0A7C9EUN7-F1
#
_cell.length_a   1.000
_cell.length_b   1.000
_cell.length_c   1.000
_cell.angle_alpha   90.00
_cell.angle_beta   90.00
_cell.angle_gamma   90.00
#
_symmetry.space_group_name_H-M   'P 1'
#
loop_
_entity.id
_entity.type
_entity.pdbx_description
1 polymer ?
#
loop_
_entity_poly.entity_id
_entity_poly.type
_entity_poly.pdbx_seq_one_letter_code
_entity_poly.pdbx_strand_id
1 'polypeptide(L)'
;VNDTLDFNFFTGSHTVVMVTSKDAYDNCDSSLDKNAKEFRTGPAEILLANEGEIFFFCIVGNHCSLGQKLAINVVAASAKPLAPANSPSPPESRQDTGSAP
;
A
#
# COMPACT_ATOMS: atom_id res chain seq x y z
N VAL A 1 0.93 -4.50 3.95
CA VAL A 1 1.00 -3.03 4.12
C VAL A 1 2.22 -2.50 3.37
N ASN A 2 2.23 -1.21 3.03
CA ASN A 2 3.28 -0.52 2.24
C ASN A 2 3.35 -0.86 0.75
N ASP A 3 2.40 -1.64 0.23
CA ASP A 3 2.19 -1.79 -1.20
C ASP A 3 1.30 -0.64 -1.71
N THR A 4 1.44 -0.32 -3.00
CA THR A 4 0.57 0.64 -3.71
C THR A 4 -0.28 -0.13 -4.72
N LEU A 5 -1.58 0.16 -4.74
CA LEU A 5 -2.45 -0.25 -5.83
C LEU A 5 -2.52 0.83 -6.89
N ASP A 6 -2.20 0.45 -8.12
CA ASP A 6 -2.33 1.27 -9.32
C ASP A 6 -3.63 0.94 -10.06
N PHE A 7 -4.59 1.86 -10.01
CA PHE A 7 -5.82 1.77 -10.79
C PHE A 7 -5.69 2.62 -12.06
N ASN A 8 -5.39 1.96 -13.17
CA ASN A 8 -5.26 2.63 -14.47
C ASN A 8 -6.62 2.67 -15.20
N PHE A 9 -7.15 3.87 -15.46
CA PHE A 9 -8.41 4.07 -16.17
C PHE A 9 -8.50 5.45 -16.82
N PHE A 10 -9.36 5.61 -17.82
CA PHE A 10 -9.65 6.92 -18.40
C PHE A 10 -10.54 7.75 -17.47
N THR A 11 -10.11 8.97 -17.13
CA THR A 11 -10.91 9.94 -16.39
C THR A 11 -12.29 10.14 -17.03
N GLY A 12 -13.34 10.04 -16.22
CA GLY A 12 -14.73 10.12 -16.67
C GLY A 12 -15.34 8.79 -17.14
N SER A 13 -14.55 7.75 -17.40
CA SER A 13 -15.06 6.42 -17.77
C SER A 13 -15.19 5.48 -16.57
N HIS A 14 -14.29 5.61 -15.59
CA HIS A 14 -14.33 4.82 -14.36
C HIS A 14 -14.03 5.72 -13.15
N THR A 15 -14.26 5.14 -11.98
CA THR A 15 -13.91 5.70 -10.68
C THR A 15 -13.34 4.58 -9.81
N VAL A 16 -12.62 4.96 -8.77
CA VAL A 16 -12.27 4.06 -7.67
C VAL A 16 -12.90 4.61 -6.42
N VAL A 17 -13.83 3.87 -5.84
CA VAL A 17 -14.37 4.14 -4.51
C VAL A 17 -13.75 3.15 -3.55
N MET A 18 -12.99 3.64 -2.58
CA MET A 18 -12.44 2.87 -1.47
C MET A 18 -13.40 2.93 -0.29
N VAL A 19 -13.76 1.77 0.26
CA VAL A 19 -14.54 1.64 1.51
C VAL A 19 -13.92 0.57 2.41
N THR A 20 -14.26 0.64 3.69
CA THR A 20 -13.98 -0.37 4.73
C THR A 20 -15.22 -1.19 5.10
N SER A 21 -16.42 -0.70 4.79
CA SER A 21 -17.68 -1.43 4.98
C SER A 21 -17.92 -2.44 3.87
N LYS A 22 -18.08 -3.72 4.23
CA LYS A 22 -18.48 -4.77 3.29
C LYS A 22 -19.88 -4.52 2.71
N ASP A 23 -20.79 -3.93 3.49
CA ASP A 23 -22.15 -3.62 3.05
C ASP A 23 -22.16 -2.52 1.96
N ALA A 24 -21.31 -1.49 2.12
CA ALA A 24 -21.09 -0.49 1.08
C ALA A 24 -20.56 -1.11 -0.23
N TYR A 25 -19.65 -2.08 -0.12
CA TYR A 25 -19.10 -2.81 -1.27
C TYR A 25 -20.10 -3.75 -1.96
N ASP A 26 -20.89 -4.48 -1.18
CA ASP A 26 -21.88 -5.42 -1.72
C ASP A 26 -23.01 -4.69 -2.45
N ASN A 27 -23.43 -3.53 -1.91
CA ASN A 27 -24.48 -2.69 -2.51
C ASN A 27 -23.95 -1.63 -3.48
N CYS A 28 -22.63 -1.52 -3.67
CA CYS A 28 -22.00 -0.49 -4.48
C CYS A 28 -22.41 0.95 -4.07
N ASP A 29 -22.59 1.18 -2.76
CA ASP A 29 -23.08 2.44 -2.20
C ASP A 29 -22.11 2.99 -1.17
N SER A 30 -21.39 4.05 -1.55
CA SER A 30 -20.41 4.71 -0.68
C SER A 30 -21.03 5.45 0.49
N SER A 31 -22.31 5.79 0.44
CA SER A 31 -22.99 6.50 1.54
C SER A 31 -23.14 5.64 2.80
N LEU A 32 -23.05 4.32 2.65
CA LEU A 32 -23.07 3.34 3.74
C LEU A 32 -21.73 3.26 4.50
N ASP A 33 -20.69 3.98 4.06
CA ASP A 33 -19.40 4.07 4.75
C ASP A 33 -18.97 5.52 4.95
N LYS A 34 -18.92 5.97 6.21
CA LYS A 34 -18.45 7.30 6.59
C LYS A 34 -16.98 7.58 6.21
N ASN A 35 -16.19 6.54 5.99
CA ASN A 35 -14.78 6.61 5.62
C ASN A 35 -14.56 6.46 4.11
N ALA A 36 -15.63 6.43 3.31
CA ALA A 36 -15.52 6.26 1.87
C ALA A 36 -14.65 7.36 1.25
N LYS A 37 -13.78 6.96 0.33
CA LYS A 37 -12.97 7.86 -0.48
C LYS A 37 -13.24 7.59 -1.94
N GLU A 38 -13.44 8.64 -2.72
CA GLU A 38 -13.68 8.53 -4.16
C GLU A 38 -12.55 9.19 -4.95
N PHE A 39 -12.07 8.47 -5.96
CA PHE A 39 -11.07 8.92 -6.93
C PHE A 39 -11.68 8.86 -8.33
N ARG A 40 -11.83 10.02 -8.98
CA ARG A 40 -12.47 10.16 -10.31
C ARG A 40 -11.48 10.39 -11.46
N THR A 41 -10.21 10.64 -11.14
CA THR A 41 -9.13 10.88 -12.10
C THR A 41 -8.21 9.68 -12.13
N GLY A 42 -7.90 9.19 -13.33
CA GLY A 42 -6.96 8.10 -13.53
C GLY A 42 -5.61 8.58 -14.08
N PRO A 43 -4.52 7.84 -13.86
CA PRO A 43 -4.43 6.70 -12.94
C PRO A 43 -4.59 7.14 -11.47
N ALA A 44 -5.15 6.28 -10.64
CA ALA A 44 -5.25 6.51 -9.19
C ALA A 44 -4.29 5.57 -8.46
N GLU A 45 -3.34 6.17 -7.74
CA GLU A 45 -2.36 5.47 -6.90
C GLU A 45 -2.84 5.47 -5.45
N ILE A 46 -2.96 4.28 -4.85
CA ILE A 46 -3.50 4.11 -3.49
C ILE A 46 -2.51 3.33 -2.63
N LEU A 47 -1.94 4.01 -1.63
CA LEU A 47 -1.06 3.39 -0.64
C LEU A 47 -1.87 2.58 0.40
N LEU A 48 -1.49 1.32 0.59
CA LEU A 48 -2.06 0.41 1.60
C LEU A 48 -1.35 0.58 2.95
N ALA A 49 -1.71 1.65 3.66
CA ALA A 49 -1.04 2.06 4.89
C ALA A 49 -1.39 1.23 6.13
N ASN A 50 -2.59 0.65 6.18
CA ASN A 50 -3.10 -0.06 7.35
C ASN A 50 -3.48 -1.50 7.00
N GLU A 51 -3.40 -2.38 8.00
CA GLU A 51 -3.89 -3.76 7.90
C GLU A 51 -5.42 -3.80 7.92
N GLY A 52 -5.98 -4.91 7.41
CA GLY A 52 -7.40 -5.20 7.41
C GLY A 52 -8.02 -5.25 6.02
N GLU A 53 -9.32 -5.51 6.00
CA GLU A 53 -10.10 -5.58 4.77
C GLU A 53 -10.34 -4.17 4.20
N ILE A 54 -10.09 -4.03 2.90
CA ILE A 54 -10.38 -2.84 2.13
C ILE A 54 -11.07 -3.26 0.84
N PHE A 55 -12.10 -2.52 0.47
CA PHE A 55 -12.93 -2.82 -0.68
C PHE A 55 -12.91 -1.66 -1.65
N PHE A 56 -12.91 -1.98 -2.94
CA PHE A 56 -12.87 -1.04 -4.03
C PHE A 56 -13.96 -1.35 -5.04
N PHE A 57 -14.62 -0.35 -5.59
CA PHE A 57 -15.58 -0.52 -6.68
C PHE A 57 -15.70 0.74 -7.54
N CYS A 58 -16.24 0.57 -8.75
CA CYS A 58 -16.56 1.69 -9.63
C CYS A 58 -18.05 2.04 -9.55
N ILE A 59 -18.37 3.32 -9.33
CA ILE A 59 -19.76 3.80 -9.26
C ILE A 59 -20.32 4.30 -10.58
N VAL A 60 -19.59 4.14 -11.69
CA VAL A 60 -20.08 4.57 -13.00
C VAL A 60 -21.10 3.55 -13.51
N GLY A 61 -22.34 3.98 -13.69
CA GLY A 61 -23.41 3.18 -14.27
C GLY A 61 -23.60 1.83 -13.54
N ASN A 62 -23.52 0.74 -14.29
CA ASN A 62 -23.65 -0.63 -13.76
C ASN A 62 -22.30 -1.35 -13.62
N HIS A 63 -21.18 -0.63 -13.64
CA HIS A 63 -19.86 -1.28 -13.64
C HIS A 63 -19.63 -2.14 -12.40
N CYS A 64 -19.98 -1.66 -11.19
CA CYS A 64 -19.83 -2.46 -9.97
C CYS A 64 -20.69 -3.73 -9.97
N SER A 65 -21.96 -3.65 -10.38
CA SER A 65 -22.84 -4.82 -10.43
C SER A 65 -22.48 -5.81 -11.54
N LEU A 66 -21.78 -5.34 -12.59
CA LEU A 66 -21.15 -6.19 -13.61
C LEU A 66 -19.76 -6.72 -13.21
N GLY A 67 -19.32 -6.46 -11.97
CA GLY A 67 -18.12 -7.07 -11.39
C GLY A 67 -16.88 -6.18 -11.38
N GLN A 68 -16.96 -4.90 -11.75
CA GLN A 68 -15.85 -3.96 -11.57
C GLN A 68 -15.71 -3.55 -10.09
N LYS A 69 -15.23 -4.50 -9.29
CA LYS A 69 -15.01 -4.37 -7.86
C LYS A 69 -13.91 -5.31 -7.39
N LEU A 70 -13.17 -4.91 -6.36
CA LEU A 70 -12.01 -5.63 -5.81
C LEU A 70 -12.11 -5.64 -4.27
N ALA A 71 -11.96 -6.80 -3.67
CA ALA A 71 -11.82 -6.95 -2.21
C ALA A 71 -10.41 -7.42 -1.90
N ILE A 72 -9.74 -6.78 -0.95
CA ILE A 72 -8.42 -7.20 -0.48
C ILE A 72 -8.41 -7.30 1.04
N ASN A 73 -7.52 -8.15 1.55
CA ASN A 73 -7.14 -8.16 2.95
C ASN A 73 -5.66 -7.78 3.07
N VAL A 74 -5.38 -6.59 3.60
CA VAL A 74 -4.02 -6.11 3.78
C VAL A 74 -3.46 -6.71 5.06
N VAL A 75 -2.34 -7.43 4.94
CA VAL A 75 -1.65 -8.04 6.09
C VAL A 75 -0.37 -7.28 6.43
N ALA A 76 0.17 -7.54 7.63
CA ALA A 76 1.46 -7.02 8.06
C ALA A 76 2.55 -7.25 7.00
N ALA A 77 3.41 -6.25 6.78
CA ALA A 77 4.57 -6.43 5.95
C ALA A 77 5.51 -7.40 6.67
N SER A 78 5.94 -8.46 5.98
CA SER A 78 6.98 -9.31 6.52
C SER A 78 8.24 -8.47 6.73
N ALA A 79 8.83 -8.55 7.92
CA ALA A 79 10.13 -7.95 8.16
C ALA A 79 11.12 -8.58 7.18
N LYS A 80 11.65 -7.79 6.24
CA LYS A 80 12.87 -8.20 5.54
C LYS A 80 13.94 -8.39 6.62
N PRO A 81 14.65 -9.53 6.68
CA PRO A 81 15.78 -9.67 7.58
C PRO A 81 16.69 -8.47 7.34
N LEU A 82 16.96 -7.69 8.40
CA LEU A 82 18.04 -6.73 8.36
C LEU A 82 19.28 -7.54 7.96
N ALA A 83 19.91 -7.18 6.84
CA ALA A 83 21.22 -7.70 6.53
C ALA A 83 22.10 -7.49 7.78
N PRO A 84 22.89 -8.49 8.22
CA PRO A 84 23.72 -8.33 9.40
C PRO A 84 24.54 -7.05 9.25
N ALA A 85 24.42 -6.14 10.21
CA ALA A 85 25.28 -4.97 10.26
C ALA A 85 26.72 -5.48 10.32
N ASN A 86 27.52 -5.14 9.31
CA ASN A 86 28.95 -5.45 9.29
C ASN A 86 29.56 -5.06 10.64
N SER A 87 30.15 -6.04 11.32
CA SER A 87 30.81 -5.86 12.60
C SER A 87 31.83 -4.72 12.54
N PRO A 88 32.01 -3.93 13.62
CA PRO A 88 33.04 -2.90 13.64
C PRO A 88 34.42 -3.54 13.47
N SER A 89 35.22 -3.00 12.55
CA SER A 89 36.64 -3.35 12.40
C SER A 89 37.37 -3.20 13.74
N PRO A 90 38.40 -4.02 14.03
CA PRO A 90 39.15 -3.93 15.27
C PRO A 90 39.84 -2.56 15.39
N PRO A 91 40.01 -2.02 16.60
CA PRO A 91 40.86 -0.85 16.79
C PRO A 91 42.32 -1.24 16.50
N GLU A 92 42.95 -0.57 15.53
CA GLU A 92 44.42 -0.55 15.44
C GLU A 92 44.96 0.13 16.70
N SER A 93 45.57 -0.67 17.58
CA SER A 93 46.38 -0.16 18.68
C SER A 93 47.86 -0.41 18.39
N ARG A 94 48.60 0.68 18.54
CA ARG A 94 50.00 0.98 18.20
C ARG A 94 51.03 -0.06 18.64
N GLN A 95 52.19 -0.07 17.96
CA GLN A 95 53.47 -0.13 18.66
C GLN A 95 54.63 0.54 17.89
N ASP A 96 55.15 1.57 18.55
CA ASP A 96 56.45 2.22 18.39
C ASP A 96 57.61 1.22 18.63
N THR A 97 58.63 1.23 17.76
CA THR A 97 60.02 0.95 18.14
C THR A 97 60.97 1.67 17.17
N GLY A 98 61.82 2.53 17.71
CA GLY A 98 62.85 3.25 16.97
C GLY A 98 64.19 2.53 16.81
N SER A 99 65.15 3.35 16.34
CA SER A 99 66.62 3.21 16.29
C SER A 99 67.31 2.68 15.04
N ALA A 100 68.32 3.47 14.68
CA ALA A 100 69.29 3.44 13.58
C ALA A 100 70.30 2.26 13.67
N PRO A 101 71.32 2.13 12.79
CA PRO A 101 72.38 3.15 12.55
C PRO A 101 72.35 3.84 11.18
#